data_AF-A0A6L8RKI5-F1
#
_entry.id   AF-A0A6L8RKI5-F1
#
_cell.length_a   1.000
_cell.length_b   1.000
_cell.length_c   1.000
_cell.angle_alpha   90.00
_cell.angle_beta   90.00
_cell.angle_gamma   90.00
#
_symmetry.space_group_name_H-M   'P 1'
#
loop_
_entity.id
_entity.type
_entity.pdbx_description
1 polymer ?
#
loop_
_entity_poly.entity_id
_entity_poly.type
_entity_poly.pdbx_seq_one_letter_code
_entity_poly.pdbx_strand_id
1 'polypeptide(L)'
;MADRDAKRKRPITCLETGVTFESAYRAAKELGFADSRNIFRSIQRGTCTQGLHFYYADAPKPSPGFFLPPNRPPRPVVCLDTGETFESAFQAGRAFGIAAGAVRTSASTGVERNGLHFYYGDEPKPGPEFFRERHSKTRPIVCLETGETFDGNPAVARPLHVSPATISQAVRYGTPVAGLHFYHGDEPKPAPEFFKPIKPERGKSPMQMAAAARAAAGNPGRPDGGQRPRRAV
;
A
#
# COMPACT_ATOMS: atom_id res chain seq x y z
N MET A 1 -33.92 4.11 -10.70
CA MET A 1 -32.66 4.85 -10.47
C MET A 1 -32.79 5.92 -9.38
N ALA A 2 -33.90 6.67 -9.32
CA ALA A 2 -34.15 7.72 -8.31
C ALA A 2 -33.96 7.32 -6.82
N ASP A 3 -34.40 6.12 -6.41
CA ASP A 3 -34.31 5.67 -5.00
C ASP A 3 -32.85 5.42 -4.52
N ARG A 4 -31.96 5.00 -5.43
CA ARG A 4 -30.53 4.79 -5.09
C ARG A 4 -29.79 6.11 -4.92
N ASP A 5 -30.13 7.13 -5.71
CA ASP A 5 -29.54 8.47 -5.59
C ASP A 5 -30.04 9.20 -4.34
N ALA A 6 -31.32 9.04 -3.98
CA ALA A 6 -31.86 9.56 -2.74
C ALA A 6 -31.09 9.00 -1.53
N LYS A 7 -30.92 7.67 -1.45
CA LYS A 7 -30.15 7.02 -0.37
C LYS A 7 -28.69 7.47 -0.29
N ARG A 8 -28.07 7.85 -1.41
CA ARG A 8 -26.69 8.33 -1.45
C ARG A 8 -26.51 9.75 -0.92
N LYS A 9 -27.58 10.54 -0.89
CA LYS A 9 -27.59 11.95 -0.42
C LYS A 9 -28.23 12.10 0.96
N ARG A 10 -28.50 11.00 1.68
CA ARG A 10 -29.09 11.06 3.02
C ARG A 10 -28.05 11.44 4.07
N PRO A 11 -28.39 12.34 5.01
CA PRO A 11 -27.47 12.77 6.04
C PRO A 11 -27.16 11.64 7.02
N ILE A 12 -25.93 11.62 7.51
CA ILE A 12 -25.44 10.60 8.45
C ILE A 12 -24.70 11.25 9.61
N THR A 13 -24.79 10.66 10.80
CA THR A 13 -24.06 11.11 11.98
C THR A 13 -23.03 10.07 12.37
N CYS A 14 -21.80 10.51 12.62
CA CYS A 14 -20.76 9.69 13.21
C CYS A 14 -20.99 9.56 14.72
N LEU A 15 -21.00 8.34 15.24
CA LEU A 15 -21.30 8.07 16.65
C LEU A 15 -20.20 8.61 17.57
N GLU A 16 -18.94 8.45 17.20
CA GLU A 16 -17.78 8.76 18.03
C GLU A 16 -17.50 10.26 18.11
N THR A 17 -17.73 10.98 17.01
CA THR A 17 -17.45 12.42 16.92
C THR A 17 -18.68 13.29 17.13
N GLY A 18 -19.88 12.72 17.00
CA GLY A 18 -21.14 13.47 17.01
C GLY A 18 -21.38 14.31 15.74
N VAL A 19 -20.43 14.35 14.80
CA VAL A 19 -20.52 15.16 13.59
C VAL A 19 -21.53 14.56 12.62
N THR A 20 -22.44 15.40 12.12
CA THR A 20 -23.38 15.06 11.05
C THR A 20 -22.87 15.56 9.70
N PHE A 21 -22.86 14.67 8.71
CA PHE A 21 -22.47 14.95 7.34
C PHE A 21 -23.70 14.93 6.44
N GLU A 22 -23.71 15.76 5.39
CA GLU A 22 -24.79 15.79 4.38
C GLU A 22 -25.00 14.43 3.71
N SER A 23 -23.94 13.62 3.61
CA SER A 23 -24.01 12.26 3.05
C SER A 23 -22.81 11.41 3.43
N ALA A 24 -22.94 10.09 3.26
CA ALA A 24 -21.82 9.16 3.34
C ALA A 24 -20.69 9.48 2.34
N TYR A 25 -21.00 10.09 1.19
CA TYR A 25 -19.97 10.52 0.25
C TYR A 25 -19.16 11.70 0.79
N ARG A 26 -19.82 12.70 1.38
CA ARG A 26 -19.15 13.84 2.01
C ARG A 26 -18.32 13.39 3.19
N ALA A 27 -18.89 12.58 4.08
CA ALA A 27 -18.16 11.96 5.18
C ALA A 27 -16.93 11.18 4.70
N ALA A 28 -17.08 10.39 3.63
CA ALA A 28 -15.97 9.63 3.07
C ALA A 28 -14.82 10.53 2.62
N LYS A 29 -15.13 11.61 1.91
CA LYS A 29 -14.14 12.56 1.41
C LYS A 29 -13.44 13.31 2.54
N GLU A 30 -14.21 13.79 3.52
CA GLU A 30 -13.70 14.60 4.62
C GLU A 30 -12.86 13.78 5.60
N LEU A 31 -13.26 12.55 5.89
CA LEU A 31 -12.57 11.66 6.82
C LEU A 31 -11.50 10.78 6.14
N GLY A 32 -11.25 10.97 4.84
CA GLY A 32 -10.19 10.27 4.11
C GLY A 32 -10.46 8.78 3.83
N PHE A 33 -11.73 8.38 3.70
CA PHE A 33 -12.08 7.03 3.27
C PHE A 33 -11.89 6.87 1.76
N ALA A 34 -11.26 5.76 1.36
CA ALA A 34 -11.08 5.43 -0.06
C ALA A 34 -12.41 5.20 -0.80
N ASP A 35 -13.48 4.80 -0.10
CA ASP A 35 -14.77 4.48 -0.70
C ASP A 35 -15.93 4.66 0.29
N SER A 36 -16.93 5.47 -0.10
CA SER A 36 -18.14 5.71 0.68
C SER A 36 -19.01 4.46 0.88
N ARG A 37 -18.85 3.42 0.05
CA ARG A 37 -19.53 2.12 0.23
C ARG A 37 -19.19 1.46 1.56
N ASN A 38 -18.01 1.74 2.12
CA ASN A 38 -17.64 1.23 3.44
C ASN A 38 -18.54 1.81 4.53
N ILE A 39 -18.87 3.10 4.43
CA ILE A 39 -19.79 3.76 5.35
C ILE A 39 -21.22 3.20 5.20
N PHE A 40 -21.71 3.00 3.98
CA PHE A 40 -23.04 2.38 3.79
C PHE A 40 -23.13 0.98 4.38
N ARG A 41 -22.10 0.15 4.18
CA ARG A 41 -22.02 -1.19 4.77
C ARG A 41 -21.96 -1.12 6.31
N SER A 42 -21.23 -0.15 6.85
CA SER A 42 -21.12 0.10 8.28
C SER A 42 -22.49 0.40 8.91
N ILE A 43 -23.27 1.30 8.29
CA ILE A 43 -24.61 1.68 8.75
C ILE A 43 -25.57 0.50 8.70
N GLN A 44 -25.50 -0.35 7.66
CA GLN A 44 -26.42 -1.49 7.50
C GLN A 44 -26.13 -2.64 8.46
N ARG A 45 -24.87 -2.85 8.82
CA ARG A 45 -24.42 -4.02 9.59
C ARG A 45 -24.08 -3.68 11.03
N GLY A 46 -24.08 -2.40 11.39
CA GLY A 46 -23.63 -1.92 12.68
C GLY A 46 -22.12 -2.02 12.92
N THR A 47 -21.33 -2.51 11.96
CA THR A 47 -19.87 -2.59 12.06
C THR A 47 -19.23 -1.22 11.94
N CYS A 48 -18.11 -0.94 12.60
CA CYS A 48 -17.33 0.27 12.34
C CYS A 48 -16.48 0.21 11.05
N THR A 49 -16.12 1.38 10.53
CA THR A 49 -15.15 1.53 9.45
C THR A 49 -14.11 2.59 9.85
N GLN A 50 -12.84 2.20 9.87
CA GLN A 50 -11.75 2.96 10.50
C GLN A 50 -12.02 3.39 11.95
N GLY A 51 -12.66 2.52 12.74
CA GLY A 51 -13.02 2.80 14.13
C GLY A 51 -14.18 3.77 14.30
N LEU A 52 -14.88 4.14 13.21
CA LEU A 52 -16.03 5.04 13.25
C LEU A 52 -17.32 4.28 12.90
N HIS A 53 -18.36 4.49 13.69
CA HIS A 53 -19.72 4.06 13.42
C HIS A 53 -20.53 5.23 12.86
N PHE A 54 -21.47 4.88 11.98
CA PHE A 54 -22.37 5.85 11.37
C PHE A 54 -23.81 5.36 11.48
N TYR A 55 -24.74 6.30 11.55
CA TYR A 55 -26.18 6.05 11.43
C TYR A 55 -26.82 7.20 10.65
N TYR A 56 -28.00 6.98 10.07
CA TYR A 56 -28.70 8.04 9.36
C TYR A 56 -29.24 9.08 10.36
N ALA A 57 -29.00 10.37 10.08
CA ALA A 57 -29.40 11.46 10.95
C ALA A 57 -30.91 11.73 10.91
N ASP A 58 -31.57 11.31 9.83
CA ASP A 58 -33.02 11.41 9.61
C ASP A 58 -33.82 10.24 10.22
N ALA A 59 -33.14 9.33 10.93
CA ALA A 59 -33.74 8.16 11.56
C ALA A 59 -33.43 8.14 13.07
N PRO A 60 -34.26 7.48 13.89
CA PRO A 60 -33.94 7.25 15.29
C PRO A 60 -32.57 6.58 15.44
N LYS A 61 -31.76 7.08 16.38
CA LYS A 61 -30.46 6.49 16.69
C LYS A 61 -30.65 5.01 17.06
N PRO A 62 -29.95 4.07 16.39
CA PRO A 62 -30.00 2.66 16.75
C PRO A 62 -29.62 2.40 18.20
N SER A 63 -30.09 1.29 18.77
CA SER A 63 -29.71 0.88 20.12
C SER A 63 -28.20 0.62 20.22
N PRO A 64 -27.58 0.78 21.40
CA PRO A 64 -26.15 0.55 21.57
C PRO A 64 -25.68 -0.83 21.09
N GLY A 65 -26.48 -1.88 21.30
CA GLY A 65 -26.17 -3.25 20.87
C GLY A 65 -26.16 -3.47 19.35
N PHE A 66 -26.65 -2.51 18.56
CA PHE A 66 -26.51 -2.55 17.10
C PHE A 66 -25.07 -2.27 16.66
N PHE A 67 -24.34 -1.42 17.38
CA PHE A 67 -23.00 -0.99 17.01
C PHE A 67 -21.97 -2.04 17.43
N LEU A 68 -21.52 -2.83 16.47
CA LEU A 68 -20.58 -3.92 16.67
C LEU A 68 -19.16 -3.37 16.83
N PRO A 69 -18.47 -3.69 17.93
CA PRO A 69 -17.10 -3.23 18.15
C PRO A 69 -16.17 -3.76 17.04
N PRO A 70 -15.02 -3.09 16.81
CA PRO A 70 -14.02 -3.62 15.90
C PRO A 70 -13.55 -5.01 16.37
N ASN A 71 -13.28 -5.91 15.41
CA ASN A 71 -12.76 -7.26 15.68
C ASN A 71 -11.46 -7.29 16.52
N ARG A 72 -10.74 -6.17 16.59
CA ARG A 72 -9.61 -5.98 17.50
C ARG A 72 -9.81 -4.67 18.24
N PRO A 73 -9.58 -4.64 19.56
CA PRO A 73 -9.64 -3.40 20.30
C PRO A 73 -8.66 -2.39 19.71
N PRO A 74 -9.04 -1.11 19.60
CA PRO A 74 -8.10 -0.07 19.24
C PRO A 74 -6.95 -0.05 20.25
N ARG A 75 -5.71 0.04 19.75
CA ARG A 75 -4.51 0.15 20.57
C ARG A 75 -3.89 1.52 20.36
N PRO A 76 -3.46 2.22 21.42
CA PRO A 76 -2.81 3.50 21.28
C PRO A 76 -1.51 3.36 20.49
N VAL A 77 -1.21 4.35 19.66
CA VAL A 77 0.00 4.40 18.84
C VAL A 77 0.65 5.75 19.02
N VAL A 78 1.96 5.75 19.22
CA VAL A 78 2.77 6.97 19.30
C VAL A 78 3.57 7.11 18.00
N CYS A 79 3.57 8.31 17.42
CA CYS A 79 4.49 8.66 16.35
C CYS A 79 5.83 9.06 16.98
N LEU A 80 6.92 8.36 16.62
CA LEU A 80 8.24 8.62 17.18
C LEU A 80 8.75 10.01 16.79
N ASP A 81 8.51 10.42 15.54
CA ASP A 81 9.06 11.64 14.95
C ASP A 81 8.37 12.91 15.45
N THR A 82 7.07 12.83 15.74
CA THR A 82 6.31 13.99 16.26
C THR A 82 6.09 13.94 17.78
N GLY A 83 6.24 12.76 18.40
CA GLY A 83 5.90 12.54 19.80
C GLY A 83 4.38 12.46 20.08
N GLU A 84 3.54 12.64 19.06
CA GLU A 84 2.09 12.61 19.23
C GLU A 84 1.57 11.21 19.53
N THR A 85 0.65 11.11 20.49
CA THR A 85 -0.02 9.87 20.86
C THR A 85 -1.44 9.88 20.35
N PHE A 86 -1.85 8.78 19.72
CA PHE A 86 -3.17 8.57 19.16
C PHE A 86 -3.83 7.38 19.83
N GLU A 87 -5.14 7.42 20.03
CA GLU A 87 -5.92 6.31 20.62
C GLU A 87 -5.94 5.07 19.72
N SER A 88 -5.68 5.25 18.42
CA SER A 88 -5.62 4.14 17.48
C SER A 88 -4.79 4.45 16.24
N ALA A 89 -4.33 3.37 15.59
CA ALA A 89 -3.74 3.43 14.24
C ALA A 89 -4.66 4.07 13.19
N PHE A 90 -5.98 4.08 13.39
CA PHE A 90 -6.91 4.77 12.49
C PHE A 90 -6.83 6.28 12.65
N GLN A 91 -6.75 6.77 13.89
CA GLN A 91 -6.63 8.19 14.17
C GLN A 91 -5.27 8.72 13.69
N ALA A 92 -4.17 8.02 14.02
CA ALA A 92 -2.83 8.33 13.49
C ALA A 92 -2.81 8.33 11.96
N GLY A 93 -3.41 7.30 11.35
CA GLY A 93 -3.51 7.20 9.89
C GLY A 93 -4.23 8.39 9.25
N ARG A 94 -5.33 8.86 9.85
CA ARG A 94 -6.04 10.07 9.39
C ARG A 94 -5.19 11.33 9.53
N ALA A 95 -4.52 11.51 10.67
CA ALA A 95 -3.68 12.67 10.93
C ALA A 95 -2.54 12.82 9.92
N PHE A 96 -1.89 11.71 9.55
CA PHE A 96 -0.74 11.72 8.65
C PHE A 96 -1.06 11.35 7.19
N GLY A 97 -2.33 11.08 6.87
CA GLY A 97 -2.72 10.60 5.53
C GLY A 97 -2.14 9.22 5.18
N ILE A 98 -1.89 8.36 6.18
CA ILE A 98 -1.32 7.02 6.05
C ILE A 98 -2.41 5.97 6.28
N ALA A 99 -2.39 4.87 5.53
CA ALA A 99 -3.32 3.78 5.79
C ALA A 99 -3.10 3.20 7.20
N ALA A 100 -4.16 3.01 7.99
CA ALA A 100 -4.05 2.45 9.35
C ALA A 100 -3.33 1.09 9.40
N GLY A 101 -3.41 0.30 8.32
CA GLY A 101 -2.63 -0.94 8.17
C GLY A 101 -1.12 -0.68 8.13
N ALA A 102 -0.68 0.37 7.44
CA ALA A 102 0.73 0.77 7.40
C ALA A 102 1.20 1.30 8.75
N VAL A 103 0.39 2.08 9.46
CA VAL A 103 0.68 2.51 10.84
C VAL A 103 0.88 1.31 11.75
N ARG A 104 -0.03 0.31 11.71
CA ARG A 104 0.12 -0.93 12.49
C ARG A 104 1.38 -1.70 12.13
N THR A 105 1.71 -1.80 10.84
CA THR A 105 2.94 -2.46 10.40
C THR A 105 4.17 -1.73 10.93
N SER A 106 4.19 -0.39 10.88
CA SER A 106 5.27 0.41 11.46
C SER A 106 5.39 0.14 12.96
N ALA A 107 4.26 0.23 13.69
CA ALA A 107 4.21 -0.04 15.12
C ALA A 107 4.69 -1.43 15.52
N SER A 108 4.48 -2.46 14.69
CA SER A 108 4.87 -3.83 15.00
C SER A 108 6.26 -4.24 14.49
N THR A 109 6.82 -3.53 13.52
CA THR A 109 8.07 -3.95 12.84
C THR A 109 9.17 -2.89 12.83
N GLY A 110 8.85 -1.69 13.30
CA GLY A 110 9.73 -0.52 13.25
C GLY A 110 10.02 -0.02 11.84
N VAL A 111 9.34 -0.53 10.81
CA VAL A 111 9.53 -0.06 9.43
C VAL A 111 8.89 1.30 9.23
N GLU A 112 9.66 2.24 8.69
CA GLU A 112 9.20 3.57 8.31
C GLU A 112 8.04 3.53 7.30
N ARG A 113 7.05 4.40 7.51
CA ARG A 113 5.95 4.62 6.58
C ARG A 113 5.80 6.11 6.32
N ASN A 114 6.11 6.51 5.09
CA ASN A 114 5.97 7.90 4.65
C ASN A 114 6.82 8.87 5.48
N GLY A 115 8.07 8.49 5.78
CA GLY A 115 8.97 9.29 6.62
C GLY A 115 8.66 9.25 8.10
N LEU A 116 7.73 8.41 8.55
CA LEU A 116 7.30 8.33 9.95
C LEU A 116 7.45 6.92 10.53
N HIS A 117 7.83 6.87 11.80
CA HIS A 117 7.89 5.68 12.63
C HIS A 117 6.80 5.72 13.69
N PHE A 118 6.24 4.54 13.97
CA PHE A 118 5.24 4.37 14.99
C PHE A 118 5.64 3.25 15.95
N TYR A 119 5.15 3.30 17.18
CA TYR A 119 5.20 2.21 18.15
C TYR A 119 3.90 2.20 18.98
N TYR A 120 3.56 1.08 19.60
CA TYR A 120 2.35 1.01 20.42
C TYR A 120 2.58 1.70 21.77
N GLY A 121 1.64 2.58 22.16
CA GLY A 121 1.74 3.36 23.40
C GLY A 121 1.37 2.60 24.67
N ASP A 122 0.85 1.38 24.52
CA ASP A 122 0.58 0.44 25.61
C ASP A 122 1.79 -0.47 25.91
N GLU A 123 2.89 -0.31 25.18
CA GLU A 123 4.16 -1.00 25.37
C GLU A 123 5.28 0.01 25.71
N PRO A 124 6.36 -0.42 26.40
CA PRO A 124 7.53 0.43 26.59
C PRO A 124 8.09 0.93 25.26
N LYS A 125 8.56 2.18 25.22
CA LYS A 125 9.19 2.75 24.03
C LYS A 125 10.34 1.84 23.55
N PRO A 126 10.31 1.34 22.30
CA PRO A 126 11.38 0.51 21.77
C PRO A 126 12.73 1.26 21.69
N GLY A 127 13.83 0.52 21.73
CA GLY A 127 15.16 1.05 21.48
C GLY A 127 15.34 1.51 20.02
N PRO A 128 16.34 2.37 19.73
CA PRO A 128 16.59 2.88 18.38
C PRO A 128 16.74 1.79 17.30
N GLU A 129 17.29 0.62 17.64
CA GLU A 129 17.51 -0.53 16.76
C GLU A 129 16.23 -1.18 16.23
N PHE A 130 15.10 -0.93 16.90
CA PHE A 130 13.79 -1.35 16.42
C PHE A 130 13.41 -0.58 15.15
N PHE A 131 13.71 0.72 15.11
CA PHE A 131 13.31 1.61 14.04
C PHE A 131 14.26 1.50 12.86
N ARG A 132 13.70 1.19 11.68
CA ARG A 132 14.45 0.96 10.46
C ARG A 132 13.86 1.84 9.36
N GLU A 133 14.74 2.50 8.64
CA GLU A 133 14.35 3.20 7.42
C GLU A 133 13.72 2.21 6.44
N ARG A 134 12.74 2.70 5.68
CA ARG A 134 12.21 1.87 4.60
C ARG A 134 13.25 1.84 3.50
N HIS A 135 14.05 0.78 3.49
CA HIS A 135 14.87 0.47 2.32
C HIS A 135 13.96 0.04 1.16
N SER A 136 13.35 0.99 0.46
CA SER A 136 12.93 0.77 -0.92
C SER A 136 14.19 0.82 -1.80
N LYS A 137 15.14 -0.08 -1.56
CA LYS A 137 16.23 -0.22 -2.50
C LYS A 137 15.61 -0.85 -3.73
N THR A 138 15.49 -0.07 -4.81
CA THR A 138 15.57 -0.66 -6.14
C THR A 138 16.87 -1.44 -6.15
N ARG A 139 16.75 -2.76 -6.01
CA ARG A 139 17.91 -3.64 -5.97
C ARG A 139 18.36 -3.88 -7.41
N PRO A 140 19.65 -3.81 -7.72
CA PRO A 140 20.12 -4.13 -9.05
C PRO A 140 19.73 -5.57 -9.38
N ILE A 141 19.18 -5.79 -10.57
CA ILE A 141 18.83 -7.11 -11.09
C ILE A 141 19.76 -7.42 -12.25
N VAL A 142 20.44 -8.56 -12.22
CA VAL A 142 21.36 -8.98 -13.27
C VAL A 142 20.72 -10.12 -14.08
N CYS A 143 20.76 -10.02 -15.40
CA CYS A 143 20.37 -11.10 -16.30
C CYS A 143 21.53 -12.08 -16.49
N LEU A 144 21.29 -13.37 -16.24
CA LEU A 144 22.32 -14.41 -16.30
C LEU A 144 22.88 -14.61 -17.71
N GLU A 145 22.00 -14.62 -18.71
CA GLU A 145 22.33 -14.94 -20.10
C GLU A 145 23.05 -13.80 -20.82
N THR A 146 22.78 -12.55 -20.42
CA THR A 146 23.29 -11.36 -21.10
C THR A 146 24.36 -10.61 -20.30
N GLY A 147 24.42 -10.84 -18.98
CA GLY A 147 25.27 -10.08 -18.06
C GLY A 147 24.77 -8.65 -17.78
N GLU A 148 23.62 -8.25 -18.34
CA GLU A 148 23.09 -6.89 -18.20
C GLU A 148 22.54 -6.65 -16.78
N THR A 149 22.82 -5.47 -16.23
CA THR A 149 22.35 -5.05 -14.89
C THR A 149 21.30 -3.96 -15.02
N PHE A 150 20.17 -4.15 -14.37
CA PHE A 150 18.99 -3.29 -14.41
C PHE A 150 18.74 -2.65 -13.04
N ASP A 151 18.29 -1.40 -13.03
CA ASP A 151 17.91 -0.70 -11.79
C ASP A 151 16.50 -1.13 -11.32
N GLY A 152 16.45 -2.28 -10.64
CA GLY A 152 15.24 -2.83 -10.06
C GLY A 152 14.33 -3.61 -11.01
N ASN A 153 13.35 -4.29 -10.40
CA ASN A 153 12.36 -5.10 -11.12
C ASN A 153 11.62 -4.35 -12.25
N PRO A 154 11.23 -3.06 -12.12
CA PRO A 154 10.53 -2.36 -13.20
C PRO A 154 11.36 -2.19 -14.47
N ALA A 155 12.67 -2.01 -14.35
CA ALA A 155 13.57 -1.84 -15.50
C ALA A 155 13.67 -3.13 -16.34
N VAL A 156 13.59 -4.30 -15.70
CA VAL A 156 13.50 -5.61 -16.37
C VAL A 156 12.09 -5.90 -16.90
N ALA A 157 11.06 -5.53 -16.12
CA ALA A 157 9.69 -5.93 -16.39
C ALA A 157 9.07 -5.23 -17.59
N ARG A 158 9.34 -3.92 -17.76
CA ARG A 158 8.77 -3.10 -18.84
C ARG A 158 9.12 -3.65 -20.24
N PRO A 159 10.39 -3.93 -20.55
CA PRO A 159 10.74 -4.36 -21.89
C PRO A 159 10.32 -5.81 -22.21
N LEU A 160 10.17 -6.65 -21.18
CA LEU A 160 9.66 -8.00 -21.32
C LEU A 160 8.11 -8.07 -21.30
N HIS A 161 7.43 -6.93 -21.12
CA HIS A 161 5.98 -6.86 -20.96
C HIS A 161 5.41 -7.77 -19.87
N VAL A 162 6.14 -7.89 -18.75
CA VAL A 162 5.73 -8.65 -17.57
C VAL A 162 5.52 -7.72 -16.37
N SER A 163 4.98 -8.25 -15.27
CA SER A 163 4.85 -7.48 -14.03
C SER A 163 6.17 -7.45 -13.24
N PRO A 164 6.48 -6.38 -12.48
CA PRO A 164 7.63 -6.37 -11.57
C PRO A 164 7.57 -7.49 -10.51
N ALA A 165 6.37 -7.95 -10.16
CA ALA A 165 6.17 -9.09 -9.26
C ALA A 165 6.62 -10.42 -9.91
N THR A 166 6.42 -10.58 -11.22
CA THR A 166 6.91 -11.73 -11.99
C THR A 166 8.44 -11.79 -11.95
N ILE A 167 9.13 -10.66 -12.13
CA ILE A 167 10.60 -10.57 -11.99
C ILE A 167 11.02 -10.89 -10.56
N SER A 168 10.33 -10.35 -9.55
CA SER A 168 10.62 -10.65 -8.15
C SER A 168 10.51 -12.14 -7.82
N GLN A 169 9.53 -12.85 -8.37
CA GLN A 169 9.39 -14.29 -8.20
C GLN A 169 10.50 -15.05 -8.94
N ALA A 170 10.84 -14.62 -10.16
CA ALA A 170 11.91 -15.20 -10.95
C ALA A 170 13.26 -15.18 -10.24
N VAL A 171 13.62 -14.01 -9.69
CA VAL A 171 14.83 -13.81 -8.90
C VAL A 171 14.83 -14.69 -7.65
N ARG A 172 13.68 -14.84 -6.98
CA ARG A 172 13.55 -15.62 -5.74
C ARG A 172 13.63 -17.13 -5.95
N TYR A 173 13.13 -17.63 -7.06
CA TYR A 173 12.94 -19.08 -7.28
C TYR A 173 13.76 -19.63 -8.45
N GLY A 174 14.61 -18.81 -9.07
CA GLY A 174 15.41 -19.20 -10.23
C GLY A 174 14.57 -19.61 -11.44
N THR A 175 13.31 -19.17 -11.54
CA THR A 175 12.44 -19.51 -12.67
C THR A 175 12.72 -18.58 -13.85
N PRO A 176 12.82 -19.09 -15.09
CA PRO A 176 13.04 -18.24 -16.25
C PRO A 176 11.80 -17.39 -16.58
N VAL A 177 12.03 -16.17 -17.06
CA VAL A 177 11.00 -15.26 -17.60
C VAL A 177 11.39 -14.90 -19.01
N ALA A 178 10.51 -15.19 -19.98
CA ALA A 178 10.77 -14.97 -21.40
C ALA A 178 12.10 -15.64 -21.88
N GLY A 179 12.45 -16.78 -21.28
CA GLY A 179 13.69 -17.51 -21.60
C GLY A 179 14.95 -16.92 -20.97
N LEU A 180 14.84 -16.03 -19.99
CA LEU A 180 15.96 -15.39 -19.29
C LEU A 180 15.89 -15.62 -17.77
N HIS A 181 17.03 -15.76 -17.12
CA HIS A 181 17.17 -15.81 -15.67
C HIS A 181 17.69 -14.51 -15.10
N PHE A 182 17.24 -14.21 -13.88
CA PHE A 182 17.58 -12.98 -13.18
C PHE A 182 18.01 -13.29 -11.75
N TYR A 183 18.97 -12.53 -11.24
CA TYR A 183 19.41 -12.59 -9.84
C TYR A 183 19.73 -11.19 -9.30
N HIS A 184 19.86 -11.08 -7.98
CA HIS A 184 20.22 -9.83 -7.32
C HIS A 184 21.71 -9.49 -7.54
N GLY A 185 22.00 -8.30 -8.07
CA GLY A 185 23.36 -7.85 -8.35
C GLY A 185 24.13 -7.38 -7.12
N ASP A 186 23.44 -7.17 -5.99
CA ASP A 186 24.01 -6.85 -4.69
C ASP A 186 24.30 -8.11 -3.84
N GLU A 187 24.07 -9.30 -4.39
CA GLU A 187 24.37 -10.59 -3.76
C GLU A 187 25.34 -11.40 -4.65
N PRO A 188 26.09 -12.36 -4.08
CA PRO A 188 26.87 -13.29 -4.89
C PRO A 188 25.99 -14.02 -5.90
N LYS A 189 26.50 -14.19 -7.12
CA LYS A 189 25.82 -14.94 -8.17
C LYS A 189 25.43 -16.34 -7.66
N PRO A 190 24.14 -16.73 -7.74
CA PRO A 190 23.68 -18.05 -7.31
C PRO A 190 24.38 -19.19 -8.06
N ALA A 191 24.48 -20.34 -7.40
CA ALA A 191 25.02 -21.55 -8.01
C ALA A 191 24.15 -21.99 -9.23
N PRO A 192 24.74 -22.65 -10.24
CA PRO A 192 24.00 -23.06 -11.44
C PRO A 192 22.74 -23.89 -11.15
N GLU A 193 22.77 -24.75 -10.12
CA GLU A 193 21.62 -25.58 -9.71
C GLU A 193 20.40 -24.80 -9.20
N PHE A 194 20.57 -23.52 -8.85
CA PHE A 194 19.46 -22.65 -8.45
C PHE A 194 18.53 -22.34 -9.64
N PHE A 195 19.08 -22.25 -10.85
CA PHE A 195 18.35 -21.85 -12.04
C PHE A 195 17.61 -23.03 -12.67
N LYS A 196 16.30 -22.88 -12.84
CA LYS A 196 15.45 -23.93 -13.40
C LYS A 196 15.64 -24.01 -14.92
N PRO A 197 15.50 -25.20 -15.53
CA PRO A 197 15.69 -25.35 -16.96
C PRO A 197 14.69 -24.51 -17.76
N ILE A 198 15.18 -23.88 -18.83
CA ILE A 198 14.34 -23.18 -19.81
C ILE A 198 13.61 -24.25 -20.64
N LYS A 199 12.28 -24.23 -20.64
CA LYS A 199 11.51 -25.04 -21.58
C LYS A 199 11.66 -24.43 -22.98
N PRO A 200 11.95 -25.23 -24.02
CA PRO A 200 12.08 -24.69 -25.37
C PRO A 200 10.72 -24.20 -25.87
N GLU A 201 10.52 -22.89 -25.90
CA GLU A 201 9.42 -22.29 -26.66
C GLU A 201 9.87 -22.04 -28.11
N ARG A 202 9.05 -22.46 -29.07
CA ARG A 202 9.25 -22.23 -30.50
C ARG A 202 9.24 -20.72 -30.77
N GLY A 203 10.39 -20.15 -31.17
CA GLY A 203 10.40 -19.10 -32.18
C GLY A 203 11.17 -17.81 -31.90
N LYS A 204 11.78 -17.58 -30.73
CA LYS A 204 12.64 -16.39 -30.52
C LYS A 204 13.87 -16.72 -29.71
N SER A 205 15.05 -16.36 -30.22
CA SER A 205 16.32 -16.56 -29.50
C SER A 205 16.43 -15.59 -28.31
N PRO A 206 17.06 -16.00 -27.19
CA PRO A 206 17.29 -15.13 -26.03
C PRO A 206 17.97 -13.79 -26.39
N MET A 207 18.84 -13.79 -27.41
CA MET A 207 19.48 -12.59 -27.95
C MET A 207 18.50 -11.60 -28.57
N GLN A 208 17.47 -12.07 -29.29
CA GLN A 208 16.45 -11.21 -29.89
C GLN A 208 15.55 -10.56 -28.83
N MET A 209 15.27 -11.27 -27.73
CA MET A 209 14.51 -10.75 -26.60
C MET A 209 15.32 -9.71 -25.80
N ALA A 210 16.62 -9.95 -25.59
CA ALA A 210 17.53 -8.98 -24.99
C ALA A 210 17.72 -7.72 -25.85
N ALA A 211 17.79 -7.87 -27.17
CA ALA A 211 17.86 -6.73 -28.09
C ALA A 211 16.59 -5.87 -28.08
N ALA A 212 15.40 -6.50 -28.01
CA ALA A 212 14.14 -5.77 -27.83
C ALA A 212 14.09 -5.03 -26.48
N ALA A 213 14.69 -5.62 -25.44
CA ALA A 213 14.76 -4.98 -24.14
C ALA A 213 15.60 -3.69 -24.14
N ARG A 214 16.74 -3.71 -24.84
CA ARG A 214 17.61 -2.55 -25.05
C ARG A 214 16.91 -1.40 -25.78
N ALA A 215 16.12 -1.69 -26.81
CA ALA A 215 15.41 -0.67 -27.58
C ALA A 215 14.37 0.10 -26.75
N ALA A 216 13.76 -0.54 -25.76
CA ALA A 216 12.79 0.10 -24.87
C ALA A 216 13.44 0.89 -23.71
N ALA A 217 14.66 0.53 -23.31
CA ALA A 217 15.40 1.23 -22.24
C ALA A 217 16.13 2.50 -22.74
N GLY A 218 16.42 2.60 -24.04
CA GLY A 218 17.26 3.64 -24.64
C GLY A 218 16.61 5.00 -24.96
N ASN A 219 15.48 5.38 -24.35
CA ASN A 219 14.94 6.74 -24.53
C ASN A 219 15.03 7.57 -23.24
N PRO A 220 16.09 8.37 -23.04
CA PRO A 220 16.15 9.34 -21.95
C PRO A 220 15.38 10.59 -22.38
N GLY A 221 14.12 10.73 -21.96
CA GLY A 221 13.38 11.93 -22.38
C GLY A 221 11.90 11.98 -22.02
N ARG A 222 11.59 12.09 -20.73
CA ARG A 222 10.54 13.03 -20.31
C ARG A 222 10.87 13.56 -18.92
N PRO A 223 11.01 14.88 -18.73
CA PRO A 223 11.37 15.44 -17.44
C PRO A 223 10.24 15.18 -16.43
N ASP A 224 10.64 14.68 -15.26
CA ASP A 224 9.87 14.81 -14.03
C ASP A 224 9.59 16.29 -13.75
N GLY A 225 8.34 16.64 -13.49
CA GLY A 225 7.98 18.03 -13.25
C GLY A 225 6.48 18.27 -13.13
N GLY A 226 5.78 17.44 -12.37
CA GLY A 226 4.36 17.64 -12.04
C GLY A 226 4.15 17.81 -10.55
N GLN A 227 4.76 18.83 -9.94
CA GLN A 227 4.34 19.32 -8.63
C GLN A 227 2.84 19.62 -8.71
N ARG A 228 2.02 18.81 -8.04
CA ARG A 228 0.64 19.21 -7.74
C ARG A 228 0.74 20.39 -6.77
N PRO A 229 0.14 21.56 -7.10
CA PRO A 229 0.16 22.68 -6.18
C PRO A 229 -0.55 22.27 -4.88
N ARG A 230 0.18 22.38 -3.77
CA ARG A 230 -0.40 22.36 -2.43
C ARG A 230 -1.35 23.56 -2.35
N ARG A 231 -2.66 23.31 -2.34
CA ARG A 231 -3.62 24.30 -1.86
C ARG A 231 -3.41 24.41 -0.36
N ALA A 232 -2.96 25.58 0.07
CA ALA A 232 -3.10 26.02 1.45
C ALA A 232 -4.60 26.03 1.80
N VAL A 233 -4.93 25.41 2.92
CA VAL A 233 -6.07 25.78 3.77
C VAL A 233 -5.50 25.84 5.18
#